data_AF-A0A5S3VUX1-F1
#
_entry.id   AF-A0A5S3VUX1-F1
#
_cell.length_a   1.000
_cell.length_b   1.000
_cell.length_c   1.000
_cell.angle_alpha   90.00
_cell.angle_beta   90.00
_cell.angle_gamma   90.00
#
_symmetry.space_group_name_H-M   'P 1'
#
loop_
_entity.id
_entity.type
_entity.pdbx_description
1 polymer ?
#
loop_
_entity_poly.entity_id
_entity_poly.type
_entity_poly.pdbx_seq_one_letter_code
_entity_poly.pdbx_strand_id
1 'polypeptide(L)' 'MGFVSIWQMLIIFVMLLIWMLPWVLALISKKAKGMHKVIWFLMSFFISWLGYLVYYFVVIKELPENNT' A
#
# COMPACT_ATOMS: atom_id res chain seq x y z
N MET A 1 -7.97 20.21 -18.23
CA MET A 1 -7.53 19.82 -16.88
C MET A 1 -8.68 20.10 -15.94
N GLY A 2 -9.46 19.07 -15.59
CA GLY A 2 -10.66 19.23 -14.75
C GLY A 2 -10.27 19.43 -13.30
N PHE A 3 -10.86 20.43 -12.64
CA PHE A 3 -10.76 20.59 -11.20
C PHE A 3 -11.26 19.31 -10.51
N VAL A 4 -10.45 18.73 -9.63
CA VAL A 4 -10.88 17.60 -8.80
C VAL A 4 -12.03 18.08 -7.93
N SER A 5 -13.21 17.49 -8.14
CA SER A 5 -14.41 17.83 -7.37
C SER A 5 -14.23 17.45 -5.90
N ILE A 6 -14.88 18.19 -4.98
CA ILE A 6 -14.90 17.86 -3.54
C ILE A 6 -15.27 16.39 -3.31
N TRP A 7 -16.19 15.86 -4.13
CA TRP A 7 -16.62 14.46 -4.06
C TRP A 7 -15.51 13.48 -4.44
N GLN A 8 -14.66 13.84 -5.41
CA GLN A 8 -13.51 13.01 -5.79
C GLN A 8 -12.44 13.02 -4.69
N MET A 9 -12.19 14.17 -4.04
CA MET A 9 -11.29 14.23 -2.89
C MET A 9 -11.78 13.36 -1.74
N LEU A 10 -13.08 13.35 -1.46
CA LEU A 10 -13.69 12.49 -0.44
C LEU A 10 -13.49 11.00 -0.77
N ILE A 11 -13.73 10.60 -2.03
CA ILE A 11 -13.56 9.21 -2.47
C ILE A 11 -12.09 8.77 -2.33
N ILE A 12 -11.15 9.61 -2.75
CA ILE A 12 -9.71 9.34 -2.60
C ILE A 12 -9.33 9.19 -1.13
N PHE A 13 -9.88 10.05 -0.26
CA PHE A 13 -9.63 10.00 1.18
C PHE A 13 -10.18 8.72 1.81
N VAL A 14 -11.39 8.30 1.46
CA VAL A 14 -11.99 7.05 1.94
C VAL A 14 -11.22 5.84 1.42
N MET A 15 -10.80 5.84 0.15
CA MET A 15 -9.96 4.78 -0.41
C MET A 15 -8.62 4.67 0.32
N LEU A 16 -7.98 5.80 0.64
CA LEU A 16 -6.75 5.83 1.44
C LEU A 16 -6.98 5.25 2.85
N LEU A 17 -8.08 5.62 3.51
CA LEU A 17 -8.43 5.07 4.82
C LEU A 17 -8.65 3.56 4.76
N ILE A 18 -9.32 3.06 3.72
CA ILE A 18 -9.56 1.63 3.54
C ILE A 18 -8.25 0.88 3.25
N TRP A 19 -7.33 1.47 2.48
CA TRP A 19 -6.00 0.91 2.26
C TRP A 19 -5.21 0.84 3.57
N MET A 20 -5.27 1.88 4.41
CA MET A 20 -4.55 1.94 5.68
C MET A 20 -5.22 1.14 6.82
N LEU A 21 -6.49 0.75 6.69
CA LEU A 21 -7.22 -0.05 7.68
C LEU A 21 -6.45 -1.28 8.19
N PRO A 22 -5.92 -2.19 7.34
CA PRO A 22 -5.18 -3.36 7.82
C PRO A 22 -3.98 -2.99 8.69
N TRP A 23 -3.31 -1.87 8.38
CA TRP A 23 -2.16 -1.39 9.13
C TRP A 23 -2.57 -0.82 10.49
N VAL A 24 -3.65 -0.03 10.51
CA VAL A 24 -4.21 0.57 11.73
C VAL A 24 -4.79 -0.51 12.65
N LEU A 25 -5.50 -1.50 12.10
CA LEU A 25 -6.05 -2.64 12.85
C LEU A 25 -4.94 -3.50 13.47
N ALA A 26 -3.84 -3.73 12.75
CA ALA A 26 -2.66 -4.42 13.28
C ALA A 26 -2.01 -3.66 14.45
N LEU A 27 -1.94 -2.32 14.37
CA LEU A 27 -1.36 -1.47 15.43
C LEU A 27 -2.28 -1.32 16.65
N ILE A 28 -3.60 -1.23 16.46
CA ILE A 28 -4.58 -1.03 17.54
C ILE A 28 -4.91 -2.33 18.29
N SER A 29 -4.69 -3.50 17.67
CA SER A 29 -4.99 -4.81 18.27
C SER A 29 -4.42 -4.96 19.69
N LYS A 30 -5.29 -5.01 20.71
CA LYS A 30 -4.90 -5.26 22.11
C LYS A 30 -4.45 -6.71 22.37
N LYS A 31 -4.65 -7.62 21.40
CA LYS A 31 -4.22 -9.02 21.48
C LYS A 31 -2.74 -9.22 21.18
N ALA A 32 -2.12 -8.35 20.37
CA ALA A 32 -0.70 -8.42 20.07
C ALA A 32 0.08 -7.48 21.03
N LYS A 33 1.04 -8.00 21.80
CA LYS A 33 1.91 -7.18 22.66
C LYS A 33 3.25 -6.90 21.97
N GLY A 34 3.70 -5.64 22.04
CA GLY A 34 5.05 -5.22 21.65
C GLY A 34 5.41 -5.58 20.20
N MET A 35 6.45 -6.42 20.05
CA MET A 35 7.09 -6.76 18.77
C MET A 35 6.16 -7.46 17.78
N HIS A 36 5.15 -8.19 18.24
CA HIS A 36 4.16 -8.84 17.37
C HIS A 36 3.32 -7.83 16.57
N LYS A 37 3.05 -6.63 17.11
CA LYS A 37 2.33 -5.57 16.36
C LYS A 37 3.16 -5.06 15.19
N VAL A 38 4.45 -4.86 15.43
CA VAL A 38 5.40 -4.36 14.42
C VAL A 38 5.58 -5.37 13.30
N ILE A 39 5.68 -6.67 13.64
CA ILE A 39 5.80 -7.76 12.64
C ILE A 39 4.54 -7.84 11.78
N TRP A 40 3.35 -7.76 12.37
CA TRP A 40 2.09 -7.79 11.61
C TRP A 40 1.91 -6.55 10.73
N PHE A 41 2.30 -5.37 11.21
CA PHE A 41 2.35 -4.16 10.41
C PHE A 41 3.34 -4.30 9.24
N LEU A 42 4.57 -4.74 9.50
CA LEU A 42 5.59 -4.97 8.46
C LEU A 42 5.10 -5.97 7.42
N MET A 43 4.55 -7.11 7.84
CA MET A 43 4.01 -8.12 6.92
C MET A 43 2.91 -7.55 6.03
N SER A 44 1.96 -6.82 6.61
CA SER A 44 0.85 -6.20 5.87
C SER A 44 1.35 -5.12 4.90
N PHE A 45 2.37 -4.36 5.30
CA PHE A 45 3.02 -3.35 4.47
C PHE A 45 3.76 -3.99 3.28
N PHE A 46 4.62 -4.98 3.54
CA PHE A 46 5.39 -5.64 2.48
C PHE A 46 4.49 -6.40 1.51
N ILE A 47 3.46 -7.10 1.98
CA ILE A 47 2.51 -7.81 1.11
C ILE A 47 1.76 -6.84 0.19
N SER A 48 1.40 -5.65 0.67
CA SER A 48 0.75 -4.61 -0.14
C SER A 48 1.63 -4.11 -1.30
N TRP A 49 2.97 -4.21 -1.17
CA TRP A 49 3.93 -3.73 -2.16
C TRP A 49 4.56 -4.85 -2.99
N LEU A 50 4.42 -6.10 -2.54
CA LEU A 50 5.07 -7.27 -3.14
C LEU A 50 4.67 -7.44 -4.61
N GLY A 51 3.39 -7.23 -4.95
CA GLY A 51 2.92 -7.27 -6.33
C GLY A 51 3.60 -6.23 -7.24
N TYR A 52 3.79 -5.00 -6.73
CA TYR A 52 4.50 -3.96 -7.46
C TYR A 52 5.99 -4.26 -7.58
N LEU A 53 6.62 -4.75 -6.51
CA LEU A 53 8.04 -5.12 -6.53
C LEU A 53 8.30 -6.23 -7.55
N VAL A 54 7.46 -7.27 -7.59
CA VAL A 54 7.57 -8.34 -8.58
C VAL A 54 7.40 -7.79 -9.98
N TYR A 55 6.38 -6.96 -10.23
CA TYR A 55 6.21 -6.31 -11.52
C TYR A 55 7.42 -5.46 -11.93
N TYR A 56 7.95 -4.65 -11.02
CA TYR A 56 9.09 -3.79 -11.27
C TYR A 56 10.36 -4.61 -11.58
N PHE A 57 10.68 -5.60 -10.76
CA PHE A 57 11.90 -6.40 -10.93
C PHE A 57 11.83 -7.37 -12.12
N VAL A 58 10.67 -7.93 -12.42
CA VAL A 58 10.51 -8.91 -13.50
C VAL A 58 10.20 -8.24 -14.83
N VAL A 59 9.35 -7.22 -14.86
CA VAL A 59 8.87 -6.64 -16.12
C VAL A 59 9.65 -5.39 -16.50
N ILE A 60 9.84 -4.46 -15.55
CA ILE A 60 10.50 -3.19 -15.85
C ILE A 60 12.01 -3.36 -15.94
N LYS A 61 12.61 -4.10 -15.01
CA LYS A 61 14.07 -4.29 -14.96
C LYS A 61 14.59 -5.22 -16.06
N GLU A 62 13.75 -6.11 -16.59
CA GLU A 62 14.10 -6.96 -17.75
C GLU A 62 13.83 -6.28 -19.10
N LEU A 63 13.14 -5.14 -19.15
CA LEU A 63 12.99 -4.38 -20.39
C LEU A 63 14.34 -3.72 -20.70
N PRO A 64 15.04 -4.12 -21.79
CA PRO A 64 16.24 -3.42 -22.20
C PRO A 64 15.88 -1.97 -22.53
N GLU A 65 16.72 -1.04 -22.09
CA GLU A 65 16.67 0.41 -22.33
C GLU A 65 16.92 0.73 -23.83
N ASN A 66 16.12 0.14 -24.72
CA ASN A 66 16.15 0.37 -26.16
C ASN A 66 14.77 0.11 -26.77
N ASN A 67 13.78 0.89 -26.36
CA ASN A 67 12.54 1.09 -27.09
C ASN A 67 12.12 2.56 -26.91
N THR A 68 12.90 3.48 -27.48
CA THR A 68 12.46 4.84 -27.84
C THR A 68 11.41 4.81 -28.93
#